data_AF-A0A378MVP5-F1
#
_entry.id   AF-A0A378MVP5-F1
#
_cell.length_a   1.000
_cell.length_b   1.000
_cell.length_c   1.000
_cell.angle_alpha   90.00
_cell.angle_beta   90.00
_cell.angle_gamma   90.00
#
_symmetry.space_group_name_H-M   'P 1'
#
loop_
_entity.id
_entity.type
_entity.pdbx_description
1 polymer ?
#
loop_
_entity_poly.entity_id
_entity_poly.type
_entity_poly.pdbx_seq_one_letter_code
_entity_poly.pdbx_strand_id
1 'polypeptide(L)'
;MKLKHVRIGKDVVISDALTFMAGDRSQAEEAYAGDIIGLHNHGTIQIGDTFTQGENFKFTGIPNFAPELFRRIRLRDPLKQKQLLKGLVQLSEEGAVQVFRPLINNDLIVERLGCYSLMWWFHG
;
A
#
# COMPACT_ATOMS: atom_id res chain seq x y z
N MET A 1 -19.33 11.66 1.74
CA MET A 1 -20.25 10.50 1.93
C MET A 1 -19.73 9.56 3.02
N LYS A 2 -20.57 8.72 3.65
CA LYS A 2 -20.15 7.73 4.66
C LYS A 2 -20.12 6.34 4.05
N LEU A 3 -18.97 5.66 4.08
CA LEU A 3 -18.77 4.30 3.57
C LEU A 3 -18.31 3.36 4.69
N LYS A 4 -18.68 2.09 4.60
CA LYS A 4 -18.19 1.04 5.47
C LYS A 4 -16.91 0.44 4.89
N HIS A 5 -15.81 0.54 5.63
CA HIS A 5 -14.59 -0.19 5.33
C HIS A 5 -14.73 -1.63 5.86
N VAL A 6 -14.92 -2.58 4.94
CA VAL A 6 -15.26 -3.98 5.23
C VAL A 6 -14.23 -4.68 6.10
N ARG A 7 -12.93 -4.59 5.78
CA ARG A 7 -11.87 -5.34 6.50
C ARG A 7 -11.77 -4.95 7.98
N ILE A 8 -11.84 -3.65 8.28
CA ILE A 8 -11.73 -3.15 9.67
C ILE A 8 -13.09 -3.04 10.38
N GLY A 9 -14.20 -3.22 9.65
CA GLY A 9 -15.55 -3.14 10.20
C GLY A 9 -15.95 -1.74 10.71
N LYS A 10 -15.32 -0.68 10.19
CA LYS A 10 -15.59 0.71 10.62
C LYS A 10 -16.21 1.51 9.50
N ASP A 11 -17.05 2.46 9.89
CA ASP A 11 -17.51 3.48 8.97
C ASP A 11 -16.47 4.60 8.85
N VAL A 12 -16.21 5.00 7.61
CA VAL A 12 -15.27 6.05 7.22
C VAL A 12 -16.04 7.13 6.48
N VAL A 13 -15.85 8.37 6.89
CA VAL A 13 -16.37 9.53 6.16
C VAL A 13 -15.35 9.91 5.10
N ILE A 14 -15.78 9.93 3.85
CA ILE A 14 -14.98 10.40 2.72
C ILE A 14 -15.45 11.81 2.39
N SER A 15 -14.66 12.80 2.82
CA SER A 15 -14.85 14.24 2.56
C SER A 15 -14.05 14.70 1.34
N ASP A 16 -12.83 14.19 1.19
CA ASP A 16 -11.84 14.68 0.24
C ASP A 16 -11.40 13.58 -0.70
N ALA A 17 -12.31 13.18 -1.59
CA ALA A 17 -12.04 12.25 -2.66
C ALA A 17 -11.42 13.01 -3.85
N LEU A 18 -10.36 12.46 -4.44
CA LEU A 18 -9.70 13.02 -5.62
C LEU A 18 -10.11 12.25 -6.88
N THR A 19 -10.34 12.95 -7.98
CA THR A 19 -10.45 12.38 -9.32
C THR A 19 -9.19 12.69 -10.11
N PHE A 20 -8.84 11.78 -11.02
CA PHE A 20 -7.70 11.93 -11.91
C PHE A 20 -8.21 12.11 -13.33
N MET A 21 -8.05 13.30 -13.90
CA MET A 21 -8.46 13.60 -15.27
C MET A 21 -7.31 14.28 -16.01
N ALA A 22 -6.85 13.67 -17.09
CA ALA A 22 -5.78 14.20 -17.96
C ALA A 22 -4.46 14.61 -17.24
N GLY A 23 -4.13 13.96 -16.12
CA GLY A 23 -2.92 14.26 -15.34
C GLY A 23 -3.11 15.27 -14.22
N ASP A 24 -4.26 15.95 -14.16
CA ASP A 24 -4.62 16.85 -13.07
C ASP A 24 -5.39 16.14 -11.96
N ARG A 25 -5.24 16.67 -10.75
CA ARG A 25 -5.98 16.23 -9.55
C ARG A 25 -7.06 17.25 -9.23
N SER A 26 -8.32 16.82 -9.25
CA SER A 26 -9.48 17.65 -8.87
C SER A 26 -10.28 16.98 -7.76
N GLN A 27 -11.03 17.77 -6.99
CA GLN A 27 -11.96 17.23 -6.01
C GLN A 27 -13.11 16.53 -6.75
N ALA A 28 -13.43 15.31 -6.34
CA ALA A 28 -14.53 14.54 -6.90
C ALA A 28 -15.84 15.00 -6.24
N GLU A 29 -16.79 15.49 -7.04
CA GLU A 29 -18.16 15.76 -6.57
C GLU A 29 -19.02 14.49 -6.65
N GLU A 30 -18.96 13.80 -7.79
CA GLU A 30 -19.64 12.52 -8.04
C GLU A 30 -18.72 11.60 -8.85
N ALA A 31 -18.96 10.29 -8.76
CA ALA A 31 -18.23 9.27 -9.49
C ALA A 31 -19.14 8.07 -9.80
N TYR A 32 -18.90 7.43 -10.95
CA TYR A 32 -19.68 6.31 -11.46
C TYR A 32 -18.84 5.03 -11.52
N ALA A 33 -19.49 3.90 -11.80
CA ALA A 33 -18.82 2.62 -11.92
C ALA A 33 -17.77 2.66 -13.06
N GLY A 34 -16.52 2.37 -12.73
CA GLY A 34 -15.39 2.45 -13.66
C GLY A 34 -14.45 3.62 -13.40
N ASP A 35 -14.89 4.64 -12.66
CA ASP A 35 -14.06 5.78 -12.31
C ASP A 35 -13.00 5.42 -11.26
N ILE A 36 -11.83 6.06 -11.36
CA ILE A 36 -10.75 5.92 -10.38
C ILE A 36 -10.80 7.10 -9.43
N ILE A 37 -10.98 6.79 -8.14
CA ILE A 37 -11.08 7.77 -7.06
C ILE A 37 -9.91 7.58 -6.09
N GLY A 38 -9.19 8.67 -5.81
CA GLY A 38 -8.13 8.72 -4.81
C GLY A 38 -8.70 8.97 -3.42
N LEU A 39 -8.39 8.07 -2.49
CA LEU A 39 -8.72 8.22 -1.06
C LEU A 39 -7.47 8.55 -0.26
N HIS A 40 -7.58 9.51 0.64
CA HIS A 40 -6.51 9.82 1.59
C HIS A 40 -6.32 8.65 2.56
N ASN A 41 -5.09 8.15 2.66
CA ASN A 41 -4.73 7.04 3.54
C ASN A 41 -3.85 7.53 4.70
N HIS A 42 -4.27 7.23 5.92
CA HIS A 42 -3.49 7.48 7.15
C HIS A 42 -2.94 6.16 7.75
N GLY A 43 -2.71 5.15 6.91
CA GLY A 43 -2.17 3.83 7.30
C GLY A 43 -3.26 2.79 7.62
N THR A 44 -4.52 3.07 7.29
CA THR A 44 -5.64 2.15 7.56
C THR A 44 -6.13 1.42 6.33
N ILE A 45 -5.80 1.91 5.13
CA ILE A 45 -6.21 1.34 3.83
C ILE A 45 -5.06 0.51 3.27
N GLN A 46 -5.39 -0.69 2.79
CA GLN A 46 -4.48 -1.65 2.16
C GLN A 46 -4.99 -2.03 0.77
N ILE A 47 -4.09 -2.54 -0.07
CA ILE A 47 -4.44 -3.04 -1.39
C ILE A 47 -5.48 -4.16 -1.25
N GLY A 48 -6.56 -4.03 -2.03
CA GLY A 48 -7.68 -4.97 -2.03
C GLY A 48 -8.69 -4.80 -0.90
N ASP A 49 -8.62 -3.71 -0.14
CA ASP A 49 -9.71 -3.30 0.73
C ASP A 49 -10.97 -2.96 -0.06
N THR A 50 -12.12 -3.33 0.50
CA THR A 50 -13.44 -3.07 -0.08
C THR A 50 -14.19 -2.06 0.78
N PHE A 51 -14.80 -1.07 0.12
CA PHE A 51 -15.64 -0.06 0.74
C PHE A 51 -17.06 -0.18 0.17
N THR A 52 -18.06 -0.21 1.04
CA THR A 52 -19.47 -0.39 0.65
C THR A 52 -20.37 0.63 1.36
N GLN A 53 -21.65 0.66 1.01
CA GLN A 53 -22.66 1.44 1.75
C GLN A 53 -23.29 0.67 2.94
N GLY A 54 -22.75 -0.50 3.30
CA GLY A 54 -23.21 -1.30 4.44
C GLY A 54 -23.05 -2.81 4.27
N GLU A 55 -23.07 -3.27 3.02
CA GLU A 55 -22.89 -4.67 2.66
C GLU A 55 -21.53 -5.21 3.11
N ASN A 56 -21.47 -6.49 3.45
CA ASN A 56 -20.28 -7.13 4.00
C ASN A 56 -19.75 -8.19 3.02
N PHE A 57 -19.17 -7.71 1.92
CA PHE A 57 -18.49 -8.57 0.94
C PHE A 57 -17.10 -8.02 0.64
N LYS A 58 -16.22 -8.89 0.13
CA LYS A 58 -14.88 -8.53 -0.28
C LYS A 58 -14.71 -8.85 -1.77
N PHE A 59 -14.18 -7.90 -2.54
CA PHE A 59 -13.76 -8.19 -3.90
C PHE A 59 -12.60 -9.20 -3.88
N THR A 60 -12.64 -10.13 -4.83
CA THR A 60 -11.59 -11.13 -5.04
C THR A 60 -10.85 -10.84 -6.35
N GLY A 61 -9.75 -11.54 -6.60
CA GLY A 61 -9.05 -11.44 -7.88
C GLY A 61 -8.04 -10.31 -7.99
N ILE A 62 -7.67 -9.64 -6.89
CA ILE A 62 -6.48 -8.78 -6.84
C ILE A 62 -5.28 -9.67 -6.51
N PRO A 63 -4.43 -10.02 -7.50
CA PRO A 63 -3.33 -10.95 -7.28
C PRO A 63 -2.14 -10.25 -6.63
N ASN A 64 -1.39 -11.01 -5.83
CA ASN A 64 0.00 -10.69 -5.56
C ASN A 64 0.84 -11.42 -6.61
N PHE A 65 1.72 -10.69 -7.29
CA PHE A 65 2.62 -11.29 -8.25
C PHE A 65 3.83 -11.88 -7.53
N ALA A 66 4.23 -13.09 -7.93
CA ALA A 66 5.41 -13.73 -7.38
C ALA A 66 6.66 -12.90 -7.74
N PRO A 67 7.57 -12.66 -6.78
CA PRO A 67 8.73 -11.82 -7.04
C PRO A 67 9.79 -12.55 -7.85
N GLU A 68 10.42 -11.84 -8.80
CA GLU A 68 11.52 -12.40 -9.61
C GLU A 68 12.90 -12.21 -8.95
N LEU A 69 13.07 -11.16 -8.15
CA LEU A 69 14.36 -10.77 -7.59
C LEU A 69 14.23 -10.51 -6.09
N PHE A 70 15.18 -11.05 -5.33
CA PHE A 70 15.25 -10.89 -3.87
C PHE A 70 16.56 -10.24 -3.47
N ARG A 71 16.50 -9.35 -2.48
CA ARG A 71 17.68 -8.74 -1.86
C ARG A 71 17.57 -8.79 -0.35
N ARG A 72 18.64 -9.23 0.31
CA ARG A 72 18.78 -9.12 1.75
C ARG A 72 19.25 -7.72 2.13
N ILE A 73 18.54 -7.09 3.05
CA ILE A 73 18.91 -5.80 3.61
C ILE A 73 19.91 -6.01 4.74
N ARG A 74 21.00 -5.26 4.69
CA ARG A 74 21.96 -5.14 5.79
C ARG A 74 22.15 -3.67 6.13
N LEU A 75 21.93 -3.34 7.40
CA LEU A 75 22.18 -2.00 7.90
C LEU A 75 23.67 -1.78 8.09
N ARG A 76 24.15 -0.61 7.66
CA ARG A 76 25.50 -0.13 8.00
C ARG A 76 25.58 0.34 9.44
N ASP A 77 24.51 0.99 9.91
CA ASP A 77 24.36 1.49 11.28
C ASP A 77 23.22 0.72 11.99
N PRO A 78 23.54 -0.11 12.99
CA PRO A 78 22.53 -0.87 13.76
C PRO A 78 21.50 0.03 14.47
N LEU A 79 21.85 1.27 14.83
CA LEU A 79 20.95 2.17 15.57
C LEU A 79 19.73 2.60 14.75
N LYS A 80 19.80 2.50 13.42
CA LYS A 80 18.70 2.85 12.51
C LYS A 80 17.69 1.73 12.27
N GLN A 81 17.80 0.59 12.97
CA GLN A 81 16.93 -0.58 12.74
C GLN A 81 15.44 -0.27 12.87
N LYS A 82 15.03 0.52 13.87
CA LYS A 82 13.62 0.90 14.05
C LYS A 82 13.09 1.74 12.88
N GLN A 83 13.91 2.67 12.37
CA GLN A 83 13.52 3.51 11.23
C GLN A 83 13.39 2.69 9.95
N LEU A 84 14.33 1.77 9.70
CA LEU A 84 14.27 0.85 8.56
C LEU A 84 12.98 0.02 8.61
N LEU A 85 12.70 -0.63 9.75
CA LEU A 85 11.52 -1.48 9.88
C LEU A 85 10.23 -0.69 9.64
N LYS A 86 10.14 0.53 10.16
CA LYS A 86 8.98 1.41 9.94
C LYS A 86 8.82 1.75 8.45
N GLY A 87 9.90 2.14 7.77
CA GLY A 87 9.87 2.47 6.35
C GLY A 87 9.50 1.27 5.47
N LEU A 88 10.05 0.09 5.75
CA LEU A 88 9.72 -1.13 5.00
C LEU A 88 8.26 -1.55 5.15
N VAL A 89 7.68 -1.37 6.34
CA VAL A 89 6.25 -1.65 6.55
C VAL A 89 5.39 -0.69 5.72
N GLN A 90 5.71 0.61 5.72
CA GLN A 90 4.97 1.60 4.93
C GLN A 90 5.04 1.30 3.42
N LEU A 91 6.24 1.02 2.91
CA LEU A 91 6.43 0.65 1.50
C LEU A 91 5.69 -0.65 1.14
N SER A 92 5.57 -1.58 2.08
CA SER A 92 4.79 -2.80 1.88
C SER A 92 3.28 -2.57 1.91
N GLU A 93 2.81 -1.65 2.74
CA GLU A 93 1.39 -1.25 2.77
C GLU A 93 0.97 -0.52 1.49
N GLU A 94 1.89 0.25 0.90
CA GLU A 94 1.72 0.91 -0.40
C GLU A 94 1.87 -0.05 -1.60
N GLY A 95 2.27 -1.30 -1.35
CA GLY A 95 2.52 -2.31 -2.40
C GLY A 95 3.76 -2.04 -3.25
N ALA A 96 4.65 -1.15 -2.81
CA ALA A 96 5.88 -0.83 -3.54
C ALA A 96 6.92 -1.96 -3.42
N VAL A 97 6.94 -2.66 -2.28
CA VAL A 97 7.83 -3.80 -2.01
C VAL A 97 7.17 -4.84 -1.10
N GLN A 98 7.32 -6.12 -1.40
CA GLN A 98 7.09 -7.20 -0.43
C GLN A 98 8.31 -7.40 0.48
N VAL A 99 8.03 -7.52 1.78
CA VAL A 99 9.03 -7.77 2.83
C VAL A 99 8.85 -9.18 3.37
N PHE A 100 9.91 -9.97 3.32
CA PHE A 100 9.96 -11.34 3.81
C PHE A 100 10.89 -11.45 5.03
N ARG A 101 10.44 -12.21 6.03
CA ARG A 101 11.19 -12.53 7.26
C ARG A 101 11.34 -14.05 7.35
N PRO A 102 12.54 -14.61 7.15
CA PRO A 102 12.76 -16.05 7.32
C PRO A 102 12.41 -16.48 8.75
N LEU A 103 11.91 -17.70 8.92
CA LEU A 103 11.57 -18.23 10.25
C LEU A 103 12.80 -18.55 11.11
N ILE A 104 13.96 -18.73 10.49
CA ILE A 104 15.19 -19.22 11.13
C ILE A 104 16.13 -18.11 11.61
N ASN A 105 15.90 -16.86 11.20
CA ASN A 105 16.77 -15.74 11.54
C ASN A 105 16.01 -14.40 11.48
N ASN A 106 16.71 -13.31 11.81
CA ASN A 106 16.14 -11.96 11.77
C ASN A 106 16.53 -11.19 10.49
N ASP A 107 16.89 -11.88 9.41
CA ASP A 107 17.21 -11.23 8.16
C ASP A 107 15.95 -10.58 7.56
N LEU A 108 16.11 -9.40 6.98
CA LEU A 108 15.08 -8.72 6.21
C LEU A 108 15.37 -8.94 4.73
N ILE A 109 14.43 -9.56 4.03
CA ILE A 109 14.52 -9.79 2.59
C ILE A 109 13.42 -8.97 1.93
N VAL A 110 13.76 -8.27 0.86
CA VAL A 110 12.79 -7.51 0.06
C VAL A 110 12.82 -7.99 -1.37
N GLU A 111 11.66 -7.97 -2.00
CA GLU A 111 11.59 -8.12 -3.45
C GLU A 111 12.02 -6.86 -4.18
N ARG A 112 12.36 -7.02 -5.46
CA ARG A 112 12.52 -5.91 -6.39
C ARG A 112 11.65 -6.15 -7.62
N LEU A 113 10.62 -5.30 -7.79
CA LEU A 113 9.90 -5.18 -9.06
C LEU A 113 10.76 -4.36 -10.04
N GLY A 114 11.48 -5.02 -10.94
CA GLY A 114 12.24 -4.38 -12.02
C GLY A 114 13.54 -3.66 -11.60
N CYS A 115 14.41 -3.39 -12.59
CA CYS A 115 15.76 -2.85 -12.37
C CYS A 115 15.82 -1.37 -11.90
N TYR A 116 14.71 -0.69 -11.64
CA TYR A 116 14.72 0.73 -11.21
C TYR A 116 14.06 1.00 -9.85
N SER A 117 13.17 0.14 -9.35
CA SER A 117 12.34 0.46 -8.17
C SER A 117 13.15 0.63 -6.87
N LEU A 118 14.07 -0.28 -6.54
CA LEU A 118 14.75 -0.23 -5.23
C LEU A 118 15.98 0.70 -5.15
N MET A 119 16.58 1.07 -6.28
CA MET A 119 17.90 1.73 -6.27
C MET A 119 17.81 3.20 -5.87
N TRP A 120 16.68 3.85 -6.13
CA TRP A 120 16.45 5.25 -5.79
C TRP A 120 16.13 5.50 -4.31
N TRP A 121 15.53 4.52 -3.61
CA TRP A 121 15.06 4.72 -2.24
C TRP A 121 16.11 4.54 -1.15
N PHE A 122 17.18 3.77 -1.42
CA PHE A 122 18.26 3.54 -0.44
C PHE A 122 19.45 4.49 -0.58
N HIS A 123 19.44 5.42 -1.54
CA HIS A 123 20.47 6.43 -1.74
C HIS A 123 20.03 7.86 -1.38
N GLY A 124 18.82 8.03 -0.86
CA GLY A 124 18.33 9.28 -0.26
C GLY A 124 18.64 9.37 1.23
#